data_AF-F0WHT4-F1
#
_entry.id   AF-F0WHT4-F1
#
_cell.length_a   1.000
_cell.length_b   1.000
_cell.length_c   1.000
_cell.angle_alpha   90.00
_cell.angle_beta   90.00
_cell.angle_gamma   90.00
#
_symmetry.space_group_name_H-M   'P 1'
#
loop_
_entity.id
_entity.type
_entity.pdbx_description
1 polymer ?
#
loop_
_entity_poly.entity_id
_entity_poly.type
_entity_poly.pdbx_seq_one_letter_code
_entity_poly.pdbx_strand_id
1 'polypeptide(L)'
;MLKHSIDGAQYGKAMHTRDRIMQQKEDQFAFNVRNEESQHIYERNKFEKNAERAMQANESKIRRKTQELEVNIREKVNDMQQKQLIERDQLDNFLATMPLPRMKLPKSLLELKNTQHNLARLHHFEEARNLSTILEVMEREEAERHEQAFARSKQTRYKTLIGTHEKTEARLKEKSTEKRLFEARRCAELKQIELQRLLNLYRDIEHRQKLEMIGIKNNRANELDKRSSTKKK
;
A
#
# COMPACT_ATOMS: atom_id res chain seq x y z
N MET A 1 -56.10 48.40 64.65
CA MET A 1 -55.65 48.56 63.24
C MET A 1 -54.30 49.28 63.25
N LEU A 2 -53.19 48.56 63.24
CA LEU A 2 -51.85 49.14 63.16
C LEU A 2 -51.49 49.35 61.68
N LYS A 3 -51.62 50.59 61.20
CA LYS A 3 -51.04 51.01 59.92
C LYS A 3 -49.54 51.16 60.13
N HIS A 4 -48.77 50.12 59.81
CA HIS A 4 -47.31 50.27 59.67
C HIS A 4 -47.03 51.06 58.39
N SER A 5 -46.91 52.38 58.50
CA SER A 5 -46.33 53.18 57.42
C SER A 5 -44.85 52.82 57.32
N ILE A 6 -44.46 52.18 56.22
CA ILE A 6 -43.06 51.98 55.90
C ILE A 6 -42.43 53.36 55.76
N ASP A 7 -41.45 53.66 56.60
CA ASP A 7 -40.75 54.93 56.61
C ASP A 7 -40.01 55.11 55.26
N GLY A 8 -40.21 56.23 54.57
CA GLY A 8 -39.72 56.42 53.19
C GLY A 8 -38.19 56.22 53.05
N ALA A 9 -37.46 56.45 54.14
CA ALA A 9 -36.02 56.18 54.24
C ALA A 9 -35.67 54.68 54.24
N GLN A 10 -36.50 53.82 54.84
CA GLN A 10 -36.33 52.35 54.82
C GLN A 10 -36.63 51.78 53.43
N TYR A 11 -37.64 52.33 52.74
CA TYR A 11 -37.97 51.97 51.37
C TYR A 11 -36.84 52.35 50.38
N GLY A 12 -36.25 53.54 50.51
CA GLY A 12 -35.10 53.97 49.69
C GLY A 12 -33.87 53.07 49.87
N LYS A 13 -33.57 52.66 51.11
CA LYS A 13 -32.50 51.68 51.40
C LYS A 13 -32.81 50.32 50.77
N ALA A 14 -34.05 49.83 50.86
CA ALA A 14 -34.45 48.58 50.23
C ALA A 14 -34.31 48.61 48.69
N MET A 15 -34.61 49.75 48.06
CA MET A 15 -34.37 49.95 46.62
C MET A 15 -32.88 49.89 46.27
N HIS A 16 -32.02 50.59 47.02
CA HIS A 16 -30.57 50.55 46.78
C HIS A 16 -30.00 49.14 46.92
N THR A 17 -30.43 48.40 47.94
CA THR A 17 -30.01 47.01 48.14
C THR A 17 -30.50 46.10 47.01
N ARG A 18 -31.75 46.28 46.56
CA ARG A 18 -32.30 45.57 45.40
C ARG A 18 -31.46 45.84 44.15
N ASP A 19 -31.18 47.09 43.82
CA ASP A 19 -30.45 47.46 42.61
C ASP A 19 -29.01 46.93 42.65
N ARG A 20 -28.38 46.96 43.83
CA ARG A 20 -27.06 46.34 44.03
C ARG A 20 -27.08 44.83 43.83
N ILE A 21 -28.09 44.12 44.34
CA ILE A 21 -28.25 42.68 44.12
C ILE A 21 -28.50 42.38 42.63
N MET A 22 -29.25 43.24 41.93
CA MET A 22 -29.48 43.11 40.49
C MET A 22 -28.19 43.25 39.70
N GLN A 23 -27.40 44.28 40.00
CA GLN A 23 -26.08 44.48 39.38
C GLN A 23 -25.16 43.28 39.62
N GLN A 24 -25.09 42.78 40.86
CA GLN A 24 -24.29 41.60 41.18
C GLN A 24 -24.71 40.35 40.39
N LYS A 25 -26.02 40.14 40.18
CA LYS A 25 -26.51 39.02 39.38
C LYS A 25 -26.21 39.18 37.89
N GLU A 26 -26.27 40.40 37.36
CA GLU A 26 -25.88 40.71 35.98
C GLU A 26 -24.38 40.49 35.76
N ASP A 27 -23.56 40.97 36.69
CA ASP A 27 -22.11 40.78 36.67
C ASP A 27 -21.76 39.29 36.76
N GLN A 28 -22.45 38.53 37.63
CA GLN A 28 -22.25 37.09 37.76
C GLN A 28 -22.65 36.33 36.49
N PHE A 29 -23.76 36.70 35.84
CA PHE A 29 -24.14 36.11 34.56
C PHE A 29 -23.11 36.42 33.47
N ALA A 30 -22.67 37.68 33.36
CA ALA A 30 -21.67 38.10 32.38
C ALA A 30 -20.33 37.39 32.60
N PHE A 31 -19.94 37.20 33.86
CA PHE A 31 -18.76 36.43 34.24
C PHE A 31 -18.89 34.96 33.81
N ASN A 32 -20.02 34.31 34.11
CA ASN A 32 -20.26 32.92 33.74
C ASN A 32 -20.20 32.72 32.22
N VAL A 33 -20.82 33.62 31.44
CA VAL A 33 -20.76 33.59 29.96
C VAL A 33 -19.33 33.72 29.45
N ARG A 34 -18.57 34.72 29.92
CA ARG A 34 -17.18 34.92 29.47
C ARG A 34 -16.26 33.76 29.84
N ASN A 35 -16.45 33.19 31.03
CA ASN A 35 -15.66 32.06 31.49
C ASN A 35 -15.93 30.82 30.62
N GLU A 36 -17.21 30.55 30.33
CA GLU A 36 -17.61 29.43 29.47
C GLU A 36 -17.06 29.59 28.04
N GLU A 37 -17.21 30.78 27.44
CA GLU A 37 -16.65 31.08 26.12
C GLU A 37 -15.12 30.90 26.08
N SER A 38 -14.43 31.30 27.13
CA SER A 38 -12.97 31.13 27.25
C SER A 38 -12.58 29.66 27.37
N GLN A 39 -13.35 28.87 28.12
CA GLN A 39 -13.15 27.41 28.21
C GLN A 39 -13.40 26.73 26.87
N HIS A 40 -14.45 27.13 26.15
CA HIS A 40 -14.78 26.59 24.83
C HIS A 40 -13.66 26.82 23.81
N ILE A 41 -13.09 28.03 23.80
CA ILE A 41 -11.92 28.37 22.97
C ILE A 41 -10.72 27.51 23.34
N TYR A 42 -10.44 27.37 24.65
CA TYR A 42 -9.33 26.56 25.14
C TYR A 42 -9.45 25.08 24.73
N GLU A 43 -10.64 24.49 24.91
CA GLU A 43 -10.92 23.11 24.52
C GLU A 43 -10.76 22.89 23.01
N ARG A 44 -11.23 23.84 22.19
CA ARG A 44 -11.09 23.78 20.72
C ARG A 44 -9.63 23.80 20.31
N ASN A 45 -8.86 24.74 20.85
CA ASN A 45 -7.41 24.82 20.59
C ASN A 45 -6.66 23.55 21.05
N LYS A 46 -7.08 22.97 22.19
CA LYS A 46 -6.51 21.72 22.70
C LYS A 46 -6.86 20.54 21.78
N PHE A 47 -8.09 20.49 21.28
CA PHE A 47 -8.53 19.47 20.34
C PHE A 47 -7.75 19.56 19.02
N GLU A 48 -7.63 20.74 18.42
CA GLU A 48 -6.89 20.97 17.18
C GLU A 48 -5.43 20.48 17.28
N LYS A 49 -4.72 20.87 18.35
CA LYS A 49 -3.36 20.39 18.61
C LYS A 49 -3.26 18.87 18.74
N ASN A 50 -4.25 18.25 19.38
CA ASN A 50 -4.27 16.79 19.53
C ASN A 50 -4.62 16.09 18.22
N ALA A 51 -5.51 16.67 17.41
CA ALA A 51 -5.86 16.18 16.09
C ALA A 51 -4.64 16.19 15.16
N GLU A 52 -3.87 17.28 15.14
CA GLU A 52 -2.61 17.39 14.40
C GLU A 52 -1.62 16.29 14.80
N ARG A 53 -1.43 16.09 16.12
CA ARG A 53 -0.55 15.02 16.63
C ARG A 53 -1.03 13.63 16.23
N ALA A 54 -2.34 13.38 16.28
CA ALA A 54 -2.93 12.11 15.87
C ALA A 54 -2.71 11.85 14.37
N MET A 55 -2.91 12.87 13.53
CA MET A 55 -2.64 12.78 12.09
C MET A 55 -1.17 12.51 11.79
N GLN A 56 -0.25 13.25 12.42
CA GLN A 56 1.20 13.03 12.25
C GLN A 56 1.61 11.61 12.70
N ALA A 57 1.08 11.13 13.82
CA ALA A 57 1.31 9.78 14.29
C ALA A 57 0.81 8.75 13.27
N ASN A 58 -0.38 8.95 12.68
CA ASN A 58 -0.92 8.07 11.65
C ASN A 58 -0.07 8.09 10.37
N GLU A 59 0.36 9.26 9.92
CA GLU A 59 1.26 9.39 8.77
C GLU A 59 2.59 8.68 8.99
N SER A 60 3.18 8.80 10.17
CA SER A 60 4.42 8.10 10.49
C SER A 60 4.26 6.58 10.44
N LYS A 61 3.13 6.05 10.93
CA LYS A 61 2.78 4.63 10.84
C LYS A 61 2.62 4.18 9.39
N ILE A 62 1.93 4.97 8.56
CA ILE A 62 1.77 4.69 7.13
C ILE A 62 3.13 4.66 6.45
N ARG A 63 3.99 5.67 6.67
CA ARG A 63 5.34 5.73 6.08
C ARG A 63 6.18 4.50 6.45
N ARG A 64 6.17 4.08 7.72
CA ARG A 64 6.87 2.86 8.17
C ARG A 64 6.40 1.62 7.43
N LYS A 65 5.07 1.41 7.33
CA LYS A 65 4.51 0.28 6.58
C LYS A 65 4.89 0.29 5.11
N THR A 66 4.87 1.46 4.47
CA THR A 66 5.32 1.58 3.07
C THR A 66 6.80 1.24 2.93
N GLN A 67 7.65 1.70 3.86
CA GLN A 67 9.08 1.37 3.85
C GLN A 67 9.32 -0.15 4.03
N GLU A 68 8.64 -0.78 4.99
CA GLU A 68 8.69 -2.23 5.22
C GLU A 68 8.28 -3.01 3.96
N LEU A 69 7.21 -2.58 3.29
CA LEU A 69 6.77 -3.17 2.03
C LEU A 69 7.85 -3.04 0.93
N GLU A 70 8.47 -1.88 0.78
CA GLU A 70 9.54 -1.67 -0.21
C GLU A 70 10.82 -2.46 0.10
N VAL A 71 11.15 -2.66 1.39
CA VAL A 71 12.22 -3.58 1.80
C VAL A 71 11.88 -5.00 1.36
N ASN A 72 10.68 -5.50 1.67
CA ASN A 72 10.26 -6.85 1.28
C ASN A 72 10.25 -7.07 -0.24
N ILE A 73 9.85 -6.05 -1.02
CA ILE A 73 9.90 -6.11 -2.49
C ILE A 73 11.35 -6.22 -2.95
N ARG A 74 12.27 -5.41 -2.40
CA ARG A 74 13.69 -5.46 -2.76
C ARG A 74 14.33 -6.80 -2.42
N GLU A 75 14.07 -7.34 -1.24
CA GLU A 75 14.54 -8.67 -0.85
C GLU A 75 14.09 -9.74 -1.85
N LYS A 76 12.81 -9.72 -2.25
CA LYS A 76 12.30 -10.68 -3.25
C LYS A 76 12.93 -10.53 -4.64
N VAL A 77 13.22 -9.30 -5.05
CA VAL A 77 13.93 -9.04 -6.31
C VAL A 77 15.35 -9.61 -6.23
N ASN A 78 16.06 -9.36 -5.14
CA ASN A 78 17.40 -9.90 -4.92
C ASN A 78 17.39 -11.43 -4.90
N ASP A 79 16.48 -12.06 -4.15
CA ASP A 79 16.34 -13.52 -4.10
C ASP A 79 16.08 -14.12 -5.48
N MET A 80 15.22 -13.48 -6.28
CA MET A 80 14.96 -13.90 -7.65
C MET A 80 16.21 -13.79 -8.52
N GLN A 81 16.95 -12.68 -8.46
CA GLN A 81 18.18 -12.49 -9.22
C GLN A 81 19.25 -13.53 -8.84
N GLN A 82 19.41 -13.81 -7.54
CA GLN A 82 20.33 -14.85 -7.07
C GLN A 82 19.95 -16.24 -7.59
N LYS A 83 18.66 -16.60 -7.57
CA LYS A 83 18.18 -17.86 -8.16
C LYS A 83 18.46 -17.92 -9.66
N GLN A 84 18.19 -16.85 -10.39
CA GLN A 84 18.45 -16.78 -11.83
C GLN A 84 19.94 -16.93 -12.15
N LEU A 85 20.84 -16.37 -11.33
CA LEU A 85 22.28 -16.57 -11.48
C LEU A 85 22.66 -18.04 -11.28
N ILE A 86 22.19 -18.68 -10.20
CA ILE A 86 22.45 -20.11 -9.94
C ILE A 86 21.92 -20.98 -11.08
N GLU A 87 20.72 -20.71 -11.58
CA GLU A 87 20.13 -21.46 -12.70
C GLU A 87 20.95 -21.32 -14.00
N ARG A 88 21.50 -20.12 -14.26
CA ARG A 88 22.42 -19.90 -15.39
C ARG A 88 23.69 -20.72 -15.21
N ASP A 89 24.35 -20.61 -14.06
CA ASP A 89 25.58 -21.35 -13.79
C ASP A 89 25.36 -22.87 -13.88
N GLN A 90 24.23 -23.37 -13.38
CA GLN A 90 23.88 -24.78 -13.49
C GLN A 90 23.66 -25.21 -14.94
N LEU A 91 22.98 -24.39 -15.74
CA LEU A 91 22.78 -24.67 -17.16
C LEU A 91 24.11 -24.65 -17.92
N ASP A 92 24.97 -23.66 -17.67
CA ASP A 92 26.28 -23.52 -18.32
C ASP A 92 27.14 -24.76 -18.05
N ASN A 93 27.24 -25.18 -16.79
CA ASN A 93 27.95 -26.38 -16.38
C ASN A 93 27.37 -27.64 -17.02
N PHE A 94 26.05 -27.77 -17.04
CA PHE A 94 25.38 -28.91 -17.66
C PHE A 94 25.63 -28.96 -19.18
N LEU A 95 25.55 -27.83 -19.88
CA LEU A 95 25.77 -27.75 -21.32
C LEU A 95 27.23 -27.94 -21.72
N ALA A 96 28.17 -27.54 -20.86
CA ALA A 96 29.61 -27.75 -21.06
C ALA A 96 29.98 -29.24 -20.95
N THR A 97 29.41 -29.95 -19.99
CA THR A 97 29.66 -31.38 -19.75
C THR A 97 28.83 -32.32 -20.64
N MET A 98 27.84 -31.79 -21.36
CA MET A 98 26.93 -32.60 -22.17
C MET A 98 27.66 -33.25 -23.36
N PRO A 99 27.71 -34.59 -23.43
CA PRO A 99 28.36 -35.29 -24.52
C PRO A 99 27.58 -35.10 -25.83
N LEU A 100 28.30 -35.08 -26.95
CA LEU A 100 27.69 -35.12 -28.28
C LEU A 100 26.92 -36.45 -28.43
N PRO A 101 25.61 -36.41 -28.74
CA PRO A 101 24.83 -37.62 -28.96
C PRO A 101 25.40 -38.46 -30.10
N ARG A 102 25.16 -39.78 -30.07
CA ARG A 102 25.55 -40.65 -31.18
C ARG A 102 24.78 -40.25 -32.44
N MET A 103 25.53 -39.88 -33.49
CA MET A 103 24.96 -39.57 -34.80
C MET A 103 24.25 -40.80 -35.38
N LYS A 104 23.01 -40.60 -35.83
CA LYS A 104 22.24 -41.62 -36.56
C LYS A 104 22.34 -41.33 -38.05
N LEU A 105 22.95 -42.25 -38.79
CA LEU A 105 23.06 -42.12 -40.24
C LEU A 105 21.67 -42.24 -40.89
N PRO A 106 21.38 -41.42 -41.91
CA PRO A 106 20.16 -41.56 -42.68
C PRO A 106 20.13 -42.90 -43.42
N LYS A 107 18.93 -43.42 -43.68
CA LYS A 107 18.70 -44.73 -44.30
C LYS A 107 19.43 -44.88 -45.65
N SER A 108 19.43 -43.82 -46.46
CA SER A 108 20.13 -43.78 -47.75
C SER A 108 21.64 -44.00 -47.63
N LEU A 109 22.27 -43.43 -46.60
CA LEU A 109 23.71 -43.54 -46.38
C LEU A 109 24.08 -44.94 -45.85
N LEU A 110 23.21 -45.52 -45.02
CA LEU A 110 23.33 -46.94 -44.61
C LEU A 110 23.19 -47.90 -45.81
N GLU A 111 22.26 -47.64 -46.72
CA GLU A 111 22.09 -48.43 -47.94
C GLU A 111 23.31 -48.31 -48.86
N LEU A 112 23.87 -47.11 -49.05
CA LEU A 112 25.10 -46.88 -49.81
C LEU A 112 26.32 -47.59 -49.19
N LYS A 113 26.41 -47.66 -47.87
CA LYS A 113 27.46 -48.46 -47.20
C LYS A 113 27.32 -49.95 -47.47
N ASN A 114 26.10 -50.47 -47.43
CA ASN A 114 25.84 -51.87 -47.74
C ASN A 114 26.16 -52.19 -49.21
N THR A 115 25.80 -51.30 -50.14
CA THR A 115 26.12 -51.48 -51.56
C THR A 115 27.62 -51.43 -51.81
N GLN A 116 28.34 -50.50 -51.18
CA GLN A 116 29.81 -50.44 -51.24
C GLN A 116 30.46 -51.73 -50.73
N HIS A 117 29.99 -52.28 -49.61
CA HIS A 117 30.47 -53.54 -49.08
C HIS A 117 30.22 -54.72 -50.04
N ASN A 118 29.03 -54.78 -50.64
CA ASN A 118 28.67 -55.83 -51.58
C ASN A 118 29.49 -55.75 -52.87
N LEU A 119 29.72 -54.55 -53.43
CA LEU A 119 30.55 -54.35 -54.61
C LEU A 119 32.02 -54.75 -54.36
N ALA A 120 32.54 -54.43 -53.18
CA ALA A 120 33.88 -54.86 -52.79
C ALA A 120 33.99 -56.39 -52.68
N ARG A 121 32.96 -57.06 -52.14
CA ARG A 121 32.89 -58.53 -52.08
C ARG A 121 32.77 -59.20 -53.45
N LEU A 122 32.14 -58.53 -54.42
CA LEU A 122 31.97 -59.01 -55.79
C LEU A 122 33.16 -58.63 -56.71
N HIS A 123 34.25 -58.09 -56.15
CA HIS A 123 35.46 -57.68 -56.89
C HIS A 123 35.26 -56.53 -57.89
N HIS A 124 34.18 -55.75 -57.76
CA HIS A 124 33.95 -54.51 -58.53
C HIS A 124 34.68 -53.33 -57.87
N PHE A 125 36.01 -53.36 -57.89
CA PHE A 125 36.84 -52.47 -57.08
C PHE A 125 36.76 -50.99 -57.48
N GLU A 126 36.64 -50.66 -58.77
CA GLU A 126 36.54 -49.27 -59.22
C GLU A 126 35.23 -48.62 -58.76
N GLU A 127 34.12 -49.34 -58.91
CA GLU A 127 32.79 -48.89 -58.47
C GLU A 127 32.73 -48.76 -56.95
N ALA A 128 33.29 -49.72 -56.21
CA ALA A 128 33.39 -49.67 -54.76
C ALA A 128 34.26 -48.50 -54.28
N ARG A 129 35.36 -48.16 -54.99
CA ARG A 129 36.23 -47.03 -54.68
C ARG A 129 35.54 -45.68 -54.92
N ASN A 130 34.81 -45.57 -56.02
CA ASN A 130 34.02 -44.36 -56.32
C ASN A 130 32.93 -44.15 -55.26
N LEU A 131 32.20 -45.21 -54.88
CA LEU A 131 31.22 -45.18 -53.80
C LEU A 131 31.83 -44.84 -52.44
N SER A 132 33.02 -45.37 -52.13
CA SER A 132 33.75 -45.02 -50.90
C SER A 132 34.04 -43.53 -50.80
N THR A 133 34.45 -42.91 -51.91
CA THR A 133 34.77 -41.48 -51.94
C THR A 133 33.52 -40.62 -51.73
N ILE A 134 32.38 -41.01 -52.33
CA ILE A 134 31.09 -40.34 -52.14
C ILE A 134 30.60 -40.51 -50.69
N LEU A 135 30.72 -41.72 -50.13
CA LEU A 135 30.36 -42.00 -48.75
C LEU A 135 31.14 -41.14 -47.76
N GLU A 136 32.46 -41.01 -47.95
CA GLU A 136 33.29 -40.16 -47.08
C GLU A 136 32.82 -38.70 -47.08
N VAL A 137 32.47 -38.14 -48.23
CA VAL A 137 31.95 -36.77 -48.34
C VAL A 137 30.61 -36.65 -47.61
N MET A 138 29.67 -37.56 -47.88
CA MET A 138 28.35 -37.53 -47.25
C MET A 138 28.41 -37.73 -45.73
N GLU A 139 29.32 -38.56 -45.23
CA GLU A 139 29.51 -38.76 -43.80
C GLU A 139 30.05 -37.51 -43.10
N ARG A 140 30.96 -36.78 -43.73
CA ARG A 140 31.45 -35.50 -43.22
C ARG A 140 30.33 -34.47 -43.17
N GLU A 141 29.56 -34.34 -44.24
CA GLU A 141 28.41 -33.41 -44.28
C GLU A 141 27.35 -33.74 -43.23
N GLU A 142 27.04 -35.01 -43.01
CA GLU A 142 26.11 -35.42 -41.95
C GLU A 142 26.69 -35.17 -40.55
N ALA A 143 27.99 -35.39 -40.34
CA ALA A 143 28.66 -35.08 -39.09
C ALA A 143 28.59 -33.59 -38.76
N GLU A 144 28.87 -32.72 -39.73
CA GLU A 144 28.75 -31.27 -39.59
C GLU A 144 27.30 -30.84 -39.29
N ARG A 145 26.32 -31.37 -40.03
CA ARG A 145 24.90 -31.09 -39.77
C ARG A 145 24.46 -31.53 -38.39
N HIS A 146 24.92 -32.70 -37.94
CA HIS A 146 24.65 -33.22 -36.61
C HIS A 146 25.24 -32.33 -35.50
N GLU A 147 26.49 -31.91 -35.65
CA GLU A 147 27.16 -31.00 -34.71
C GLU A 147 26.47 -29.63 -34.65
N GLN A 148 26.10 -29.07 -35.80
CA GLN A 148 25.32 -27.83 -35.87
C GLN A 148 23.95 -27.97 -35.19
N ALA A 149 23.25 -29.09 -35.41
CA ALA A 149 21.96 -29.34 -34.77
C ALA A 149 22.10 -29.44 -33.24
N PHE A 150 23.17 -30.07 -32.76
CA PHE A 150 23.49 -30.14 -31.33
C PHE A 150 23.80 -28.75 -30.74
N ALA A 151 24.62 -27.94 -31.42
CA ALA A 151 24.90 -26.57 -31.01
C ALA A 151 23.62 -25.71 -30.96
N ARG A 152 22.75 -25.82 -31.96
CA ARG A 152 21.42 -25.18 -31.95
C ARG A 152 20.55 -25.66 -30.80
N SER A 153 20.59 -26.94 -30.45
CA SER A 153 19.87 -27.47 -29.29
C SER A 153 20.35 -26.83 -27.98
N LYS A 154 21.67 -26.69 -27.78
CA LYS A 154 22.23 -25.96 -26.63
C LYS A 154 21.75 -24.51 -26.61
N GLN A 155 21.81 -23.82 -27.75
CA GLN A 155 21.34 -22.43 -27.87
C GLN A 155 19.84 -22.28 -27.57
N THR A 156 19.00 -23.23 -28.01
CA THR A 156 17.57 -23.23 -27.69
C THR A 156 17.33 -23.34 -26.19
N ARG A 157 18.08 -24.19 -25.48
CA ARG A 157 17.98 -24.31 -24.02
C ARG A 157 18.32 -22.99 -23.31
N TYR A 158 19.37 -22.29 -23.76
CA TYR A 158 19.68 -20.94 -23.28
C TYR A 158 18.52 -19.96 -23.49
N LYS A 159 17.96 -19.92 -24.71
CA LYS A 159 16.81 -19.06 -25.02
C LYS A 159 15.60 -19.39 -24.16
N THR A 160 15.34 -20.67 -23.90
CA THR A 160 14.25 -21.10 -23.02
C THR A 160 14.48 -20.60 -21.60
N LEU A 161 15.70 -20.72 -21.05
CA LEU A 161 16.01 -20.22 -19.71
C LEU A 161 15.83 -18.70 -19.63
N ILE A 162 16.38 -17.95 -20.58
CA ILE A 162 16.21 -16.48 -20.65
C ILE A 162 14.72 -16.11 -20.69
N GLY A 163 13.94 -16.77 -21.56
CA GLY A 163 12.51 -16.53 -21.65
C GLY A 163 11.75 -16.89 -20.35
N THR A 164 12.23 -17.86 -19.58
CA THR A 164 11.66 -18.14 -18.24
C THR A 164 12.01 -17.04 -17.25
N HIS A 165 13.26 -16.53 -17.27
CA HIS A 165 13.71 -15.43 -16.42
C HIS A 165 12.89 -14.17 -16.69
N GLU A 166 12.75 -13.77 -17.94
CA GLU A 166 11.95 -12.60 -18.35
C GLU A 166 10.48 -12.72 -17.87
N LYS A 167 9.87 -13.89 -17.99
CA LYS A 167 8.50 -14.14 -17.48
C LYS A 167 8.44 -14.02 -15.97
N THR A 168 9.42 -14.55 -15.25
CA THR A 168 9.46 -14.44 -13.77
C THR A 168 9.65 -12.99 -13.31
N GLU A 169 10.50 -12.22 -13.99
CA GLU A 169 10.71 -10.79 -13.72
C GLU A 169 9.42 -10.00 -13.97
N ALA A 170 8.76 -10.22 -15.10
CA ALA A 170 7.51 -9.56 -15.45
C ALA A 170 6.43 -9.85 -14.40
N ARG A 171 6.27 -11.11 -13.99
CA ARG A 171 5.32 -11.52 -12.96
C ARG A 171 5.63 -10.92 -11.60
N LEU A 172 6.91 -10.88 -11.21
CA LEU A 172 7.31 -10.26 -9.94
C LEU A 172 7.05 -8.76 -9.95
N LYS A 173 7.33 -8.09 -11.08
CA LYS A 173 7.06 -6.67 -11.28
C LYS A 173 5.56 -6.38 -11.15
N GLU A 174 4.71 -7.11 -11.86
CA GLU A 174 3.25 -7.00 -11.75
C GLU A 174 2.77 -7.17 -10.31
N LYS A 175 3.15 -8.27 -9.66
CA LYS A 175 2.78 -8.54 -8.26
C LYS A 175 3.29 -7.47 -7.29
N SER A 176 4.47 -6.90 -7.53
CA SER A 176 5.00 -5.80 -6.72
C SER A 176 4.20 -4.52 -6.91
N THR A 177 3.80 -4.21 -8.16
CA THR A 177 2.97 -3.05 -8.46
C THR A 177 1.57 -3.17 -7.87
N GLU A 178 0.94 -4.34 -7.96
CA GLU A 178 -0.36 -4.61 -7.34
C GLU A 178 -0.31 -4.40 -5.82
N LYS A 179 0.73 -4.92 -5.16
CA LYS A 179 0.91 -4.74 -3.72
C LYS A 179 1.08 -3.27 -3.32
N ARG A 180 1.88 -2.51 -4.08
CA ARG A 180 2.04 -1.06 -3.86
C ARG A 180 0.72 -0.33 -3.99
N LEU A 181 -0.04 -0.63 -5.05
CA LEU A 181 -1.34 0.00 -5.30
C LEU A 181 -2.36 -0.36 -4.21
N PHE A 182 -2.41 -1.62 -3.80
CA PHE A 182 -3.28 -2.08 -2.73
C PHE A 182 -3.00 -1.35 -1.40
N GLU A 183 -1.74 -1.31 -0.98
CA GLU A 183 -1.38 -0.62 0.27
C GLU A 183 -1.57 0.90 0.16
N ALA A 184 -1.33 1.51 -1.01
CA ALA A 184 -1.61 2.93 -1.23
C ALA A 184 -3.10 3.24 -1.07
N ARG A 185 -3.99 2.42 -1.66
CA ARG A 185 -5.45 2.56 -1.51
C ARG A 185 -5.88 2.40 -0.06
N ARG A 186 -5.41 1.34 0.61
CA ARG A 186 -5.68 1.10 2.02
C ARG A 186 -5.22 2.26 2.91
N CYS A 187 -4.06 2.84 2.63
CA CYS A 187 -3.57 4.00 3.37
C CYS A 187 -4.43 5.26 3.12
N ALA A 188 -4.92 5.45 1.90
CA ALA A 188 -5.84 6.55 1.59
C ALA A 188 -7.18 6.40 2.33
N GLU A 189 -7.75 5.19 2.35
CA GLU A 189 -8.97 4.88 3.10
C GLU A 189 -8.79 5.13 4.60
N LEU A 190 -7.69 4.66 5.19
CA LEU A 190 -7.38 4.90 6.61
C LEU A 190 -7.25 6.39 6.94
N LYS A 191 -6.66 7.20 6.04
CA LYS A 191 -6.60 8.66 6.20
C LYS A 191 -7.99 9.28 6.17
N GLN A 192 -8.85 8.86 5.24
CA GLN A 192 -10.20 9.37 5.13
C GLN A 192 -11.05 9.03 6.36
N ILE A 193 -10.94 7.80 6.86
CA ILE A 193 -11.64 7.35 8.09
C ILE A 193 -11.20 8.19 9.29
N GLU A 194 -9.88 8.40 9.48
CA GLU A 194 -9.39 9.18 10.61
C GLU A 194 -9.80 10.66 10.49
N LEU A 195 -9.78 11.23 9.28
CA LEU A 195 -10.28 12.58 9.05
C LEU A 195 -11.76 12.71 9.41
N GLN A 196 -12.59 11.76 8.96
CA GLN A 196 -14.02 11.77 9.28
C GLN A 196 -14.28 11.61 10.78
N ARG A 197 -13.50 10.76 11.45
CA ARG A 197 -13.55 10.61 12.90
C ARG A 197 -13.23 11.91 13.63
N LEU A 198 -12.17 12.62 13.23
CA LEU A 198 -11.80 13.91 13.81
C LEU A 198 -12.86 14.98 13.55
N LEU A 199 -13.44 15.02 12.35
CA LEU A 199 -14.55 15.92 12.02
C LEU A 199 -15.79 15.67 12.89
N ASN A 200 -16.13 14.40 13.14
CA ASN A 200 -17.25 14.05 14.01
C ASN A 200 -17.00 14.49 15.45
N LEU A 201 -15.82 14.18 16.00
CA LEU A 201 -15.44 14.60 17.35
C LEU A 201 -15.47 16.13 17.52
N TYR A 202 -15.01 16.85 16.51
CA TYR A 202 -15.07 18.31 16.50
C TYR A 202 -16.51 18.83 16.52
N ARG A 203 -17.40 18.26 15.71
CA ARG A 203 -18.84 18.59 15.71
C ARG A 203 -19.49 18.30 17.06
N ASP A 204 -19.13 17.18 17.70
CA ASP A 204 -19.64 16.82 19.02
C ASP A 204 -19.22 17.84 20.09
N ILE A 205 -17.96 18.31 20.03
CA ILE A 205 -17.47 19.39 20.90
C ILE A 205 -18.28 20.66 20.66
N GLU A 206 -18.42 21.11 19.41
CA GLU A 206 -19.20 22.31 19.09
C GLU A 206 -20.67 22.21 19.55
N HIS A 207 -21.28 21.03 19.38
CA HIS A 207 -22.66 20.80 19.80
C HIS A 207 -22.79 20.86 21.32
N ARG A 208 -21.90 20.18 22.05
CA ARG A 208 -21.85 20.24 23.52
C ARG A 208 -21.71 21.68 24.02
N GLN A 209 -20.77 22.43 23.44
CA GLN A 209 -20.52 23.84 23.77
C GLN A 209 -21.76 24.72 23.52
N LYS A 210 -22.47 24.49 22.40
CA LYS A 210 -23.75 25.18 22.12
C LYS A 210 -24.82 24.87 23.17
N LEU A 211 -24.96 23.61 23.58
CA LEU A 211 -25.92 23.20 24.60
C LEU A 211 -25.62 23.82 25.97
N GLU A 212 -24.35 23.89 26.36
CA GLU A 212 -23.89 24.56 27.59
C GLU A 212 -24.27 26.04 27.57
N MET A 213 -23.99 26.75 26.47
CA MET A 213 -24.38 28.15 26.31
C MET A 213 -25.90 28.38 26.32
N ILE A 214 -26.67 27.48 25.70
CA ILE A 214 -28.14 27.52 25.75
C ILE A 214 -28.62 27.30 27.19
N GLY A 215 -28.03 26.37 27.93
CA GLY A 215 -28.34 26.12 29.34
C GLY A 215 -28.12 27.36 30.21
N ILE A 216 -26.98 28.04 30.05
CA ILE A 216 -26.68 29.29 30.77
C ILE A 216 -27.72 30.38 30.45
N LYS A 217 -28.08 30.54 29.18
CA LYS A 217 -29.10 31.52 28.74
C LYS A 217 -30.50 31.19 29.25
N ASN A 218 -30.91 29.92 29.22
CA ASN A 218 -32.21 29.48 29.70
C ASN A 218 -32.35 29.65 31.23
N ASN A 219 -31.27 29.42 31.98
CA ASN A 219 -31.26 29.70 33.42
C ASN A 219 -31.50 31.19 33.71
N ARG A 220 -30.92 32.10 32.91
CA ARG A 220 -31.20 33.54 33.01
C ARG A 220 -32.65 33.86 32.64
N ALA A 221 -33.18 33.30 31.57
CA ALA A 221 -34.58 33.52 31.16
C ALA A 221 -35.56 33.08 32.25
N ASN A 222 -35.37 31.88 32.81
CA ASN A 222 -36.19 31.36 33.91
C ASN A 222 -36.10 32.21 35.18
N GLU A 223 -34.93 32.78 35.48
CA GLU A 223 -34.79 33.75 36.58
C GLU A 223 -35.55 35.05 36.33
N LEU A 224 -35.67 35.50 35.08
CA LEU A 224 -36.42 36.70 34.71
C LEU A 224 -37.95 36.44 34.74
N ASP A 225 -38.40 35.26 34.31
CA ASP A 225 -39.82 34.88 34.33
C ASP A 225 -40.38 34.62 35.74
N LYS A 226 -39.56 34.08 36.66
CA LYS A 226 -39.90 34.02 38.10
C LYS A 226 -40.09 35.41 38.73
N ARG A 227 -39.53 36.47 38.13
CA ARG A 227 -39.66 37.87 38.59
C ARG A 227 -40.88 38.59 38.00
N SER A 228 -41.32 38.22 36.80
CA SER A 228 -42.51 38.81 36.17
C SER A 228 -43.81 38.26 36.77
N SER A 229 -43.80 37.00 37.22
CA SER A 229 -44.91 36.34 37.92
C SER A 229 -45.12 36.81 39.37
N THR A 230 -44.06 37.26 40.06
CA THR A 230 -44.13 37.82 41.42
C THR A 230 -44.59 39.28 41.48
N LYS A 231 -44.58 40.01 40.36
CA LYS A 231 -45.12 41.38 40.24
C LYS A 231 -46.64 41.45 39.97
N LYS A 232 -47.31 40.32 39.72
CA LYS A 232 -48.74 40.24 39.36
C LYS A 232 -49.67 39.82 40.53
N LYS A 233 -49.18 39.84 41.78
CA LYS A 233 -49.99 39.62 42.98
C LYS A 233 -49.99 40.85 43.87
#